data_AF-Q8ESF9-F1
#
_entry.id   AF-Q8ESF9-F1
#
_cell.length_a   1.000
_cell.length_b   1.000
_cell.length_c   1.000
_cell.angle_alpha   90.00
_cell.angle_beta   90.00
_cell.angle_gamma   90.00
#
_symmetry.space_group_name_H-M   'P 1'
#
loop_
_entity.id
_entity.type
_entity.pdbx_description
1 polymer ?
#
loop_
_entity_poly.entity_id
_entity_poly.type
_entity_poly.pdbx_seq_one_letter_code
_entity_poly.pdbx_strand_id
1 'polypeptide(L)'
;MGKIHVVLKKEELNRKKLEGKIVVVFDILLATSTITTVLEHGAKEVIPVLHGDEAKREACKVRKENCLLVGEYQGLTLEGFLSPSPRLLK
;
A
#
# COMPACT_ATOMS: atom_id res chain seq x y z
N MET A 1 15.26 -11.03 -24.96
CA MET A 1 14.13 -11.14 -24.00
C MET A 1 14.68 -10.84 -22.61
N GLY A 2 14.04 -9.96 -21.84
CA GLY A 2 14.51 -9.62 -20.48
C GLY A 2 14.37 -10.81 -19.52
N LYS A 3 15.25 -10.93 -18.53
CA LYS A 3 15.17 -11.96 -17.48
C LYS A 3 14.21 -11.50 -16.39
N ILE A 4 13.15 -12.28 -16.14
CA ILE A 4 12.22 -12.05 -15.03
C ILE A 4 12.70 -12.84 -13.82
N HIS A 5 12.76 -12.18 -12.66
CA HIS A 5 13.03 -12.81 -11.38
C HIS A 5 11.77 -12.76 -10.53
N VAL A 6 11.39 -13.90 -9.97
CA VAL A 6 10.27 -14.00 -9.03
C VAL A 6 10.85 -14.16 -7.63
N VAL A 7 10.38 -13.33 -6.70
CA VAL A 7 10.71 -13.40 -5.27
C VAL A 7 9.38 -13.59 -4.54
N LEU A 8 9.25 -14.65 -3.76
CA LEU A 8 7.95 -15.05 -3.19
C LEU A 8 7.62 -14.30 -1.90
N LYS A 9 8.64 -13.90 -1.14
CA LYS A 9 8.50 -13.30 0.18
C LYS A 9 9.39 -12.06 0.31
N LYS A 10 8.94 -11.07 1.07
CA LYS A 10 9.73 -9.83 1.28
C LYS A 10 11.07 -10.11 1.97
N GLU A 11 11.14 -11.16 2.79
CA GLU A 11 12.34 -11.59 3.52
C GLU A 11 13.45 -12.09 2.59
N GLU A 12 13.11 -12.48 1.36
CA GLU A 12 14.05 -12.96 0.35
C GLU A 12 14.62 -11.83 -0.52
N LEU A 13 14.17 -10.59 -0.30
CA LEU A 13 14.66 -9.43 -1.06
C LEU A 13 16.14 -9.20 -0.80
N ASN A 14 16.93 -9.21 -1.87
CA ASN A 14 18.33 -8.86 -1.85
C ASN A 14 18.54 -7.53 -2.58
N ARG A 15 18.86 -6.46 -1.83
CA ARG A 15 19.04 -5.10 -2.37
C ARG A 15 19.99 -5.04 -3.57
N LYS A 16 21.12 -5.76 -3.52
CA LYS A 16 22.10 -5.81 -4.63
C LYS A 16 21.52 -6.42 -5.91
N LYS A 17 20.54 -7.33 -5.79
CA LYS A 17 19.87 -7.95 -6.94
C LYS A 17 18.74 -7.08 -7.52
N LEU A 18 18.31 -6.05 -6.81
CA LEU A 18 17.24 -5.12 -7.23
C LEU A 18 17.79 -3.86 -7.91
N GLU A 19 19.07 -3.54 -7.69
CA GLU A 19 19.71 -2.35 -8.24
C GLU A 19 19.59 -2.29 -9.77
N GLY A 20 19.11 -1.14 -10.28
CA GLY A 20 18.90 -0.92 -11.71
C GLY A 20 17.73 -1.70 -12.33
N LYS A 21 16.85 -2.32 -11.53
CA LYS A 21 15.71 -3.11 -12.03
C LYS A 21 14.37 -2.42 -11.81
N ILE A 22 13.42 -2.75 -12.67
CA ILE A 22 11.99 -2.48 -12.43
C ILE A 22 11.49 -3.54 -11.46
N VAL A 23 10.85 -3.11 -10.37
CA VAL A 23 10.24 -3.98 -9.36
C VAL A 23 8.73 -3.86 -9.48
N VAL A 24 8.05 -5.01 -9.56
CA VAL A 24 6.59 -5.10 -9.54
C VAL A 24 6.22 -5.84 -8.26
N VAL A 25 5.50 -5.15 -7.36
CA VAL A 25 5.09 -5.71 -6.06
C VAL A 25 3.72 -6.36 -6.21
N PHE A 26 3.59 -7.58 -5.69
CA PHE A 26 2.32 -8.30 -5.60
C PHE A 26 2.01 -8.58 -4.14
N ASP A 27 1.01 -7.90 -3.62
CA ASP A 27 0.37 -8.21 -2.34
C ASP A 27 -1.14 -8.14 -2.57
N ILE A 28 -1.63 -9.21 -3.21
CA ILE A 28 -2.86 -9.18 -3.99
C ILE A 28 -4.08 -9.08 -3.08
N LEU A 29 -4.06 -9.77 -1.94
CA LEU A 29 -5.17 -9.78 -1.01
C LEU A 29 -5.12 -8.51 -0.16
N LEU A 30 -5.96 -7.55 -0.56
CA LEU A 30 -6.09 -6.21 0.00
C LEU A 30 -5.02 -5.23 -0.52
N ALA A 31 -3.77 -5.26 -0.05
CA ALA A 31 -2.85 -4.12 -0.21
C ALA A 31 -2.71 -3.58 -1.65
N THR A 32 -2.11 -4.32 -2.59
CA THR A 32 -1.90 -3.84 -3.97
C THR A 32 -3.20 -3.72 -4.78
N SER A 33 -4.20 -4.55 -4.49
CA SER A 33 -5.54 -4.41 -5.09
C SER A 33 -6.24 -3.13 -4.65
N THR A 34 -6.07 -2.73 -3.39
CA THR A 34 -6.62 -1.50 -2.81
C THR A 34 -5.90 -0.29 -3.35
N ILE A 35 -4.57 -0.31 -3.41
CA ILE A 35 -3.79 0.76 -4.05
C ILE A 35 -4.26 0.96 -5.49
N THR A 36 -4.37 -0.11 -6.26
CA THR A 36 -4.83 -0.03 -7.67
C THR A 36 -6.26 0.52 -7.74
N THR A 37 -7.15 0.07 -6.85
CA THR A 37 -8.56 0.49 -6.87
C THR A 37 -8.74 1.95 -6.54
N VAL A 38 -8.10 2.47 -5.48
CA VAL A 38 -8.28 3.87 -5.09
C VAL A 38 -7.70 4.82 -6.12
N LEU A 39 -6.57 4.45 -6.74
CA LEU A 39 -5.96 5.24 -7.82
C LEU A 39 -6.87 5.28 -9.06
N GLU A 40 -7.46 4.15 -9.44
CA GLU A 40 -8.44 4.08 -10.54
C GLU A 40 -9.68 4.95 -10.27
N HIS A 41 -10.12 5.04 -9.03
CA HIS A 41 -11.30 5.84 -8.63
C HIS A 41 -10.96 7.28 -8.22
N GLY A 42 -9.77 7.78 -8.59
CA GLY A 42 -9.44 9.20 -8.51
C GLY A 42 -8.65 9.64 -7.28
N ALA A 43 -8.14 8.72 -6.45
CA ALA A 43 -7.15 9.09 -5.44
C ALA A 43 -5.91 9.68 -6.13
N LYS A 44 -5.48 10.86 -5.68
CA LYS A 44 -4.32 11.56 -6.26
C LYS A 44 -3.01 10.79 -6.06
N GLU A 45 -2.84 10.21 -4.88
CA GLU A 45 -1.65 9.46 -4.49
C GLU A 45 -1.99 8.48 -3.37
N VAL A 46 -1.13 7.47 -3.17
CA VAL A 46 -1.18 6.57 -2.02
C VAL A 46 0.18 6.60 -1.34
N ILE A 47 0.19 6.88 -0.03
CA ILE A 47 1.41 6.94 0.79
C ILE A 47 1.44 5.67 1.66
N PRO A 48 2.21 4.63 1.27
CA PRO A 48 2.38 3.45 2.11
C PRO A 48 3.27 3.80 3.32
N VAL A 49 2.87 3.36 4.50
CA VAL A 49 3.56 3.58 5.78
C VAL A 49 3.65 2.26 6.54
N LEU A 50 4.53 2.19 7.55
CA LEU A 50 4.81 0.93 8.25
C LEU A 50 3.68 0.51 9.20
N HIS A 51 3.04 1.46 9.88
CA HIS A 51 2.00 1.19 10.87
C HIS A 51 1.05 2.38 11.11
N GLY A 52 -0.03 2.14 11.84
CA GLY A 52 -1.11 3.13 12.06
C GLY A 52 -0.64 4.45 12.67
N ASP A 53 0.28 4.45 13.64
CA ASP A 53 0.79 5.70 14.21
C ASP A 53 1.58 6.54 13.20
N GLU A 54 2.28 5.91 12.27
CA GLU A 54 2.96 6.63 11.19
C GLU A 54 1.94 7.22 10.21
N ALA A 55 0.89 6.47 9.87
CA ALA A 55 -0.20 6.98 9.03
C ALA A 55 -0.86 8.23 9.64
N LYS A 56 -1.11 8.21 10.96
CA LYS A 56 -1.64 9.37 11.69
C LYS A 56 -0.69 10.56 11.64
N ARG A 57 0.62 10.34 11.77
CA ARG A 57 1.63 11.41 11.64
C ARG A 57 1.70 11.99 10.23
N GLU A 58 1.64 11.15 9.20
CA GLU A 58 1.60 11.62 7.81
C GLU A 58 0.31 12.42 7.52
N ALA A 59 -0.84 11.97 8.03
CA ALA A 59 -2.10 12.70 7.90
C ALA A 59 -2.07 14.09 8.54
N CYS A 60 -1.30 14.29 9.63
CA CYS A 60 -1.13 15.62 10.24
C CYS A 60 -0.37 16.62 9.34
N LYS A 61 0.33 16.16 8.29
CA LYS A 61 1.05 17.04 7.35
C LYS A 61 0.15 17.63 6.27
N VAL A 62 -1.10 17.15 6.17
CA VAL A 62 -2.08 17.59 5.18
C VAL A 62 -3.38 18.02 5.88
N ARG A 63 -4.27 18.69 5.15
CA ARG A 63 -5.60 19.00 5.68
C ARG A 63 -6.40 17.71 5.82
N LYS A 64 -7.12 17.57 6.94
CA LYS A 64 -7.89 16.37 7.26
C LYS A 64 -8.89 15.97 6.17
N GLU A 65 -9.52 16.95 5.50
CA GLU A 65 -10.44 16.70 4.39
C GLU A 65 -9.78 16.12 3.13
N ASN A 66 -8.45 16.17 3.04
CA ASN A 66 -7.69 15.77 1.85
C ASN A 66 -7.02 14.40 2.00
N CYS A 67 -7.24 13.69 3.11
CA CYS A 67 -6.62 12.38 3.34
C CYS A 67 -7.62 11.36 3.91
N LEU A 68 -7.46 10.12 3.48
CA LEU A 68 -8.13 8.97 4.06
C LEU A 68 -7.08 8.06 4.70
N LEU A 69 -7.34 7.64 5.94
CA LEU A 69 -6.56 6.61 6.59
C LEU A 69 -7.19 5.26 6.25
N VAL A 70 -6.40 4.37 5.63
CA VAL A 70 -6.85 3.05 5.20
C VAL A 70 -5.82 2.02 5.66
N GLY A 71 -6.26 0.93 6.28
CA GLY A 71 -5.32 -0.09 6.74
C GLY A 71 -5.91 -1.14 7.66
N GLU A 72 -5.17 -2.22 7.83
CA GLU A 72 -5.54 -3.35 8.69
C GLU A 72 -4.34 -3.86 9.49
N TYR A 73 -4.63 -4.65 10.52
CA TYR A 73 -3.66 -5.51 11.18
C TYR A 73 -4.31 -6.87 11.45
N GLN A 74 -3.70 -7.94 10.95
CA GLN A 74 -4.22 -9.32 11.08
C GLN A 74 -5.65 -9.49 10.56
N GLY A 75 -5.99 -8.81 9.46
CA GLY A 75 -7.29 -8.82 8.80
C GLY A 75 -8.31 -7.86 9.42
N LEU A 76 -8.00 -7.19 10.53
CA LEU A 76 -8.90 -6.28 11.22
C LEU A 76 -8.59 -4.83 10.85
N THR A 77 -9.63 -4.08 10.52
CA THR A 77 -9.47 -2.64 10.23
C THR A 77 -8.97 -1.90 11.47
N LEU A 78 -7.98 -1.04 11.28
CA LEU A 78 -7.43 -0.24 12.37
C LEU A 78 -8.48 0.75 12.90
N GLU A 79 -8.46 1.02 14.21
CA GLU A 79 -9.37 1.98 14.82
C GLU A 79 -9.18 3.39 14.24
N GLY A 80 -10.28 3.97 13.74
CA GLY A 80 -10.28 5.28 13.07
C GLY A 80 -9.82 5.26 11.60
N PHE A 81 -9.63 4.07 11.01
CA PHE A 81 -9.27 3.88 9.61
C PHE A 81 -10.46 3.30 8.83
N LEU A 82 -10.45 3.49 7.52
CA LEU A 82 -11.32 2.76 6.60
C LEU A 82 -10.76 1.36 6.34
N SER A 83 -11.67 0.43 6.06
CA SER A 83 -11.30 -0.93 5.67
C SER A 83 -10.52 -0.91 4.35
N PRO A 84 -9.41 -1.66 4.23
CA PRO A 84 -8.66 -1.78 2.99
C PRO A 84 -9.32 -2.75 1.99
N SER A 85 -10.64 -2.96 2.06
CA SER A 85 -11.37 -3.75 1.07
C SER A 85 -11.54 -2.93 -0.21
N PRO A 86 -11.06 -3.39 -1.37
CA PRO A 86 -11.24 -2.70 -2.65
C PRO A 86 -12.70 -2.36 -2.97
N ARG A 87 -13.66 -3.18 -2.50
CA ARG A 87 -15.09 -2.95 -2.77
C ARG A 87 -15.67 -1.75 -2.02
N LEU A 88 -15.06 -1.35 -0.91
CA LEU A 88 -15.53 -0.26 -0.05
C LEU A 88 -14.88 1.10 -0.38
N LEU A 89 -13.92 1.11 -1.30
CA LEU A 89 -13.09 2.27 -1.63
C LEU A 89 -13.16 2.63 -3.12
N LYS A 90 -14.31 2.39 -3.75
CA LYS A 90 -14.64 2.77 -5.13
C LYS A 90 -15.49 4.02 -5.14
#